data_AF-A0A9D6JT65-F1
#
_entry.id   AF-A0A9D6JT65-F1
#
_cell.length_a   1.000
_cell.length_b   1.000
_cell.length_c   1.000
_cell.angle_alpha   90.00
_cell.angle_beta   90.00
_cell.angle_gamma   90.00
#
_symmetry.space_group_name_H-M   'P 1'
#
loop_
_entity.id
_entity.type
_entity.pdbx_description
1 polymer ?
#
loop_
_entity_poly.entity_id
_entity_poly.type
_entity_poly.pdbx_seq_one_letter_code
_entity_poly.pdbx_strand_id
1 'polypeptide(L)'
;MTKNKCTRKYNQRQRKKMRVGEYQELVFVVTANPAEAFSAEQREAWMDEFVEHAIEGNGVVCAAAFNDDLWCYVMGEEKRASVTEAQRLAVLEWLSKKTEIVNLQVSPLRDANLGIELESA
;
A
#
# COMPACT_ATOMS: atom_id res chain seq x y z
N MET A 1 9.73 1.26 -39.80
CA MET A 1 8.66 0.24 -39.63
C MET A 1 8.49 -0.05 -38.14
N THR A 2 7.59 0.66 -37.48
CA THR A 2 7.30 0.49 -36.06
C THR A 2 6.55 -0.82 -35.89
N LYS A 3 7.18 -1.83 -35.25
CA LYS A 3 6.50 -3.09 -34.95
C LYS A 3 5.39 -2.79 -33.95
N ASN A 4 4.15 -2.72 -34.42
CA ASN A 4 2.97 -2.74 -33.56
C ASN A 4 3.03 -4.03 -32.74
N LYS A 5 3.37 -3.94 -31.45
CA LYS A 5 3.23 -5.05 -30.50
C LYS A 5 1.75 -5.41 -30.49
N CYS A 6 1.40 -6.55 -31.09
CA CYS A 6 0.08 -7.12 -30.95
C CYS A 6 -0.10 -7.49 -29.47
N THR A 7 -0.85 -6.66 -28.73
CA THR A 7 -1.17 -6.89 -27.32
C THR A 7 -1.96 -8.19 -27.23
N ARG A 8 -1.34 -9.25 -26.70
CA ARG A 8 -1.98 -10.56 -26.52
C ARG A 8 -3.25 -10.41 -25.68
N LYS A 9 -4.43 -10.45 -26.32
CA LYS A 9 -5.72 -10.43 -25.62
C LYS A 9 -5.93 -11.77 -24.93
N TYR A 10 -5.88 -11.77 -23.60
CA TYR A 10 -6.14 -12.96 -22.78
C TYR A 10 -7.63 -13.26 -22.70
N ASN A 11 -8.02 -14.52 -22.85
CA ASN A 11 -9.39 -14.96 -22.57
C ASN A 11 -9.67 -14.97 -21.05
N GLN A 12 -10.94 -15.11 -20.66
CA GLN A 12 -11.35 -15.03 -19.24
C GLN A 12 -10.61 -16.02 -18.33
N ARG A 13 -10.44 -17.28 -18.78
CA ARG A 13 -9.70 -18.31 -18.03
C ARG A 13 -8.23 -17.94 -17.85
N GLN A 14 -7.59 -17.39 -18.89
CA GLN A 14 -6.20 -16.94 -18.83
C GLN A 14 -6.04 -15.73 -17.92
N ARG A 15 -6.95 -14.75 -17.97
CA ARG A 15 -6.93 -13.59 -17.08
C ARG A 15 -7.03 -13.99 -15.61
N LYS A 16 -7.92 -14.94 -15.30
CA LYS A 16 -8.03 -15.52 -13.95
C LYS A 16 -6.78 -16.29 -13.54
N LYS A 17 -6.20 -17.09 -14.45
CA LYS A 17 -4.98 -17.88 -14.17
C LYS A 17 -3.76 -17.00 -13.90
N MET A 18 -3.62 -15.92 -14.67
CA MET A 18 -2.49 -14.98 -14.58
C MET A 18 -2.74 -13.84 -13.58
N ARG A 19 -3.96 -13.74 -13.01
CA ARG A 19 -4.41 -12.64 -12.13
C ARG A 19 -4.27 -11.25 -12.75
N VAL A 20 -4.74 -11.07 -13.99
CA VAL A 20 -4.69 -9.78 -14.72
C VAL A 20 -6.09 -9.26 -15.05
N GLY A 21 -6.22 -7.95 -15.29
CA GLY A 21 -7.51 -7.31 -15.56
C GLY A 21 -8.41 -7.27 -14.32
N GLU A 22 -9.62 -7.82 -14.41
CA GLU A 22 -10.59 -7.86 -13.30
C GLU A 22 -10.15 -8.72 -12.09
N TYR A 23 -9.01 -9.41 -12.18
CA TYR A 23 -8.45 -10.26 -11.15
C TYR A 23 -7.17 -9.70 -10.50
N GLN A 24 -6.83 -8.44 -10.79
CA GLN A 24 -5.70 -7.77 -10.14
C GLN A 24 -6.08 -7.30 -8.74
N GLU A 25 -5.11 -7.38 -7.84
CA GLU A 25 -5.21 -6.89 -6.47
C GLU A 25 -4.14 -5.81 -6.31
N LEU A 26 -4.54 -4.55 -6.46
CA LEU A 26 -3.64 -3.42 -6.30
C LEU A 26 -3.42 -3.12 -4.82
N VAL A 27 -2.15 -2.99 -4.45
CA VAL A 27 -1.67 -2.71 -3.11
C VAL A 27 -0.58 -1.64 -3.15
N PHE A 28 -0.26 -1.06 -2.01
CA PHE A 28 0.91 -0.19 -1.89
C PHE A 28 1.55 -0.35 -0.53
N VAL A 29 2.80 0.11 -0.43
CA VAL A 29 3.59 0.08 0.79
C VAL A 29 3.82 1.50 1.27
N VAL A 30 3.69 1.71 2.56
CA VAL A 30 4.09 2.90 3.27
C VAL A 30 5.32 2.58 4.10
N THR A 31 6.34 3.42 4.00
CA THR A 31 7.48 3.41 4.91
C THR A 31 7.72 4.81 5.47
N ALA A 32 8.09 4.88 6.74
CA ALA A 32 8.49 6.12 7.39
C ALA A 32 9.40 5.82 8.58
N ASN A 33 10.18 6.79 9.03
CA ASN A 33 10.93 6.70 10.28
C ASN A 33 10.29 7.62 11.32
N PRO A 34 10.34 7.26 12.61
CA PRO A 34 9.95 8.20 13.66
C PRO A 34 10.96 9.35 13.75
N ALA A 35 10.48 10.58 13.94
CA ALA A 35 11.33 11.78 14.06
C ALA A 35 12.18 11.75 15.34
N GLU A 36 11.62 11.18 16.41
CA GLU A 36 12.24 10.99 17.72
C GLU A 36 11.97 9.57 18.22
N ALA A 37 12.64 9.12 19.29
CA ALA A 37 12.38 7.80 19.84
C ALA A 37 11.01 7.74 20.52
N PHE A 38 10.10 6.93 20.00
CA PHE A 38 8.80 6.71 20.63
C PHE A 38 8.94 5.72 21.80
N SER A 39 8.24 6.02 22.90
CA SER A 39 7.98 5.00 23.93
C SER A 39 7.08 3.89 23.37
N ALA A 40 6.98 2.75 24.07
CA ALA A 40 6.07 1.68 23.66
C ALA A 40 4.60 2.17 23.64
N GLU A 41 4.19 2.91 24.66
CA GLU A 41 2.84 3.47 24.80
C GLU A 41 2.52 4.49 23.71
N GLN A 42 3.49 5.33 23.34
CA GLN A 42 3.33 6.29 22.24
C GLN A 42 3.18 5.59 20.90
N ARG A 43 3.93 4.50 20.65
CA ARG A 43 3.79 3.70 19.42
C ARG A 43 2.42 3.06 19.32
N GLU A 44 1.93 2.48 20.42
CA GLU A 44 0.61 1.85 20.46
C GLU A 44 -0.49 2.87 20.17
N ALA A 45 -0.49 4.01 20.88
CA ALA A 45 -1.49 5.06 20.66
C ALA A 45 -1.43 5.65 19.23
N TRP A 46 -0.23 5.82 18.67
CA TRP A 46 -0.07 6.29 17.30
C TRP A 46 -0.58 5.28 16.28
N MET A 47 -0.30 3.98 16.50
CA MET A 47 -0.78 2.90 15.63
C MET A 47 -2.31 2.79 15.64
N ASP A 48 -2.93 2.94 16.81
CA ASP A 48 -4.40 2.97 16.93
C ASP A 48 -4.99 4.13 16.12
N GLU A 49 -4.43 5.34 16.28
CA GLU A 49 -4.88 6.52 15.53
C GLU A 49 -4.68 6.33 14.01
N PHE A 50 -3.55 5.76 13.61
CA PHE A 50 -3.24 5.45 12.21
C PHE A 50 -4.23 4.46 11.61
N VAL A 51 -4.53 3.36 12.31
CA VAL A 51 -5.45 2.34 11.83
C VAL A 51 -6.87 2.92 11.73
N GLU A 52 -7.35 3.61 12.76
CA GLU A 52 -8.71 4.16 12.79
C GLU A 52 -8.94 5.20 11.68
N HIS A 53 -8.02 6.17 11.54
CA HIS A 53 -8.25 7.30 10.66
C HIS A 53 -7.66 7.16 9.26
N ALA A 54 -6.45 6.61 9.13
CA ALA A 54 -5.80 6.52 7.83
C ALA A 54 -6.17 5.24 7.08
N ILE A 55 -6.45 4.15 7.79
CA ILE A 55 -6.68 2.84 7.18
C ILE A 55 -8.19 2.53 7.10
N GLU A 56 -8.82 2.25 8.24
CA GLU A 56 -10.23 1.85 8.30
C GLU A 56 -11.16 2.99 7.84
N GLY A 57 -10.85 4.24 8.22
CA GLY A 57 -11.58 5.43 7.75
C GLY A 57 -11.60 5.62 6.23
N ASN A 58 -10.68 4.98 5.50
CA ASN A 58 -10.59 5.03 4.03
C ASN A 58 -11.05 3.73 3.35
N GLY A 59 -11.60 2.76 4.09
CA GLY A 59 -12.06 1.46 3.55
C GLY A 59 -10.92 0.60 3.00
N VAL A 60 -9.74 0.70 3.62
CA VAL A 60 -8.58 -0.15 3.34
C VAL A 60 -8.16 -0.87 4.61
N VAL A 61 -7.39 -1.94 4.45
CA VAL A 61 -6.80 -2.69 5.58
C VAL A 61 -5.30 -2.73 5.41
N CYS A 62 -4.57 -2.89 6.51
CA CYS A 62 -3.12 -2.96 6.44
C CYS A 62 -2.52 -4.05 7.32
N ALA A 63 -1.37 -4.57 6.88
CA ALA A 63 -0.44 -5.28 7.74
C ALA A 63 0.73 -4.34 8.03
N ALA A 64 0.85 -3.88 9.28
CA ALA A 64 1.82 -2.88 9.68
C ALA A 64 2.73 -3.38 10.81
N ALA A 65 3.97 -2.92 10.80
CA ALA A 65 4.94 -3.04 11.87
C ALA A 65 5.53 -1.66 12.13
N PHE A 66 5.57 -1.26 13.40
CA PHE A 66 6.15 0.01 13.82
C PHE A 66 7.11 -0.21 14.99
N ASN A 67 8.31 -0.67 14.65
CA ASN A 67 9.38 -0.90 15.62
C ASN A 67 10.36 0.26 15.54
N ASP A 68 11.50 0.08 14.86
CA ASP A 68 12.46 1.16 14.58
C ASP A 68 11.95 2.04 13.44
N ASP A 69 11.37 1.41 12.42
CA ASP A 69 10.75 2.06 11.27
C ASP A 69 9.30 1.61 11.14
N LEU A 70 8.49 2.48 10.54
CA LEU A 70 7.16 2.14 10.08
C LEU A 70 7.29 1.42 8.75
N TRP A 71 6.75 0.20 8.68
CA TRP A 71 6.50 -0.50 7.43
C TRP A 71 5.05 -0.97 7.42
N CYS A 72 4.30 -0.58 6.40
CA CYS A 72 2.88 -0.86 6.32
C CYS A 72 2.50 -1.28 4.90
N TYR A 73 1.92 -2.47 4.78
CA TYR A 73 1.42 -3.03 3.53
C TYR A 73 -0.11 -2.88 3.48
N VAL A 74 -0.59 -2.02 2.58
CA VAL A 74 -2.00 -1.63 2.50
C VAL A 74 -2.70 -2.38 1.36
N MET A 75 -3.86 -2.94 1.67
CA MET A 75 -4.71 -3.76 0.81
C MET A 75 -6.16 -3.26 0.85
N GLY A 76 -6.97 -3.64 -0.13
CA GLY A 76 -8.41 -3.38 -0.08
C GLY A 76 -9.08 -4.17 1.06
N GLU A 77 -10.08 -3.56 1.70
CA GLU A 77 -10.82 -4.16 2.82
C GLU A 77 -11.58 -5.43 2.42
N GLU A 78 -12.22 -5.43 1.25
CA GLU A 78 -12.87 -6.62 0.73
C GLU A 78 -11.86 -7.64 0.21
N LYS A 79 -12.23 -8.92 0.30
CA LYS A 79 -11.39 -10.02 -0.18
C LYS A 79 -11.11 -9.86 -1.68
N ARG A 80 -9.84 -9.58 -2.02
CA ARG A 80 -9.35 -9.31 -3.38
C ARG A 80 -9.77 -7.96 -3.95
N ALA A 81 -10.14 -6.99 -3.11
CA ALA A 81 -10.30 -5.62 -3.57
C ALA A 81 -8.94 -4.98 -3.87
N SER A 82 -8.92 -4.24 -4.97
CA SER A 82 -7.81 -3.36 -5.31
C SER A 82 -7.95 -2.05 -4.57
N VAL A 83 -6.85 -1.55 -4.00
CA VAL A 83 -6.76 -0.17 -3.54
C VAL A 83 -6.88 0.77 -4.72
N THR A 84 -7.62 1.86 -4.54
CA THR A 84 -7.73 2.95 -5.50
C THR A 84 -6.68 4.04 -5.28
N GLU A 85 -6.36 4.80 -6.32
CA GLU A 85 -5.40 5.91 -6.20
C GLU A 85 -5.90 6.99 -5.22
N ALA A 86 -7.23 7.20 -5.14
CA ALA A 86 -7.83 8.11 -4.18
C ALA A 86 -7.57 7.68 -2.73
N GLN A 87 -7.71 6.39 -2.42
CA GLN A 87 -7.38 5.85 -1.10
C GLN A 87 -5.90 6.00 -0.78
N ARG A 88 -5.02 5.67 -1.74
CA ARG A 88 -3.57 5.87 -1.59
C ARG A 88 -3.22 7.32 -1.26
N LEU A 89 -3.81 8.28 -1.98
CA LEU A 89 -3.58 9.71 -1.73
C LEU A 89 -4.14 10.16 -0.38
N ALA A 90 -5.30 9.65 0.05
CA ALA A 90 -5.85 9.97 1.36
C ALA A 90 -4.91 9.52 2.51
N VAL A 91 -4.33 8.32 2.41
CA VAL A 91 -3.32 7.83 3.39
C VAL A 91 -2.07 8.71 3.36
N LEU A 92 -1.56 9.04 2.18
CA LEU A 92 -0.41 9.93 2.02
C LEU A 92 -0.66 11.31 2.63
N GLU A 93 -1.82 11.91 2.35
CA GLU A 93 -2.20 13.22 2.88
C GLU A 93 -2.31 13.20 4.41
N TRP A 94 -2.87 12.14 4.99
CA TRP A 94 -2.95 11.99 6.44
C TRP A 94 -1.55 11.93 7.07
N LEU A 95 -0.67 11.08 6.53
CA LEU A 95 0.70 10.91 7.03
C LEU A 95 1.53 12.18 6.86
N SER A 96 1.34 12.93 5.76
CA SER A 96 2.07 14.19 5.52
C SER A 96 1.78 15.30 6.55
N LYS A 97 0.66 15.20 7.28
CA LYS A 97 0.29 16.16 8.34
C LYS A 97 0.93 15.82 9.67
N LYS A 98 1.53 14.64 9.83
CA LYS A 98 2.16 14.19 11.07
C LYS A 98 3.62 14.64 11.09
N THR A 99 3.96 15.51 12.05
CA THR A 99 5.34 15.97 12.26
C THR A 99 6.21 14.96 13.00
N GLU A 100 5.58 13.91 13.55
CA GLU A 100 6.22 12.89 14.38
C GLU A 100 6.94 11.81 13.54
N ILE A 101 6.73 11.82 12.22
CA ILE A 101 7.38 10.92 11.27
C ILE A 101 8.18 11.72 10.24
N VAL A 102 9.27 11.13 9.77
CA VAL A 102 10.18 11.65 8.76
C VAL A 102 10.43 10.58 7.69
N ASN A 103 11.03 10.99 6.57
CA ASN A 103 11.34 10.10 5.43
C ASN A 103 10.12 9.30 4.92
N LEU A 104 8.93 9.91 4.95
CA LEU A 104 7.71 9.28 4.44
C LEU A 104 7.85 8.92 2.96
N GLN A 105 7.66 7.64 2.65
CA GLN A 105 7.59 7.11 1.30
C GLN A 105 6.31 6.28 1.14
N VAL A 106 5.60 6.53 0.05
CA VAL A 106 4.39 5.77 -0.32
C VAL A 106 4.60 5.24 -1.73
N SER A 107 4.74 3.92 -1.85
CA SER A 107 4.98 3.28 -3.14
C SER A 107 3.81 3.53 -4.10
N PRO A 108 4.05 3.48 -5.42
CA PRO A 108 2.96 3.38 -6.40
C PRO A 108 2.11 2.13 -6.15
N LEU A 109 0.90 2.10 -6.71
CA LEU A 109 0.08 0.90 -6.73
C LEU A 109 0.79 -0.22 -7.51
N ARG A 110 0.87 -1.39 -6.91
CA ARG A 110 1.48 -2.60 -7.48
C ARG A 110 0.52 -3.78 -7.34
N ASP A 111 0.64 -4.75 -8.23
CA ASP A 111 -0.12 -5.99 -8.12
C ASP A 111 0.47 -6.86 -7.01
N ALA A 112 -0.34 -7.23 -6.01
CA ALA A 112 0.06 -8.10 -4.90
C ALA A 112 0.65 -9.44 -5.36
N ASN A 113 0.32 -9.86 -6.59
CA ASN A 113 0.69 -11.15 -7.14
C ASN A 113 2.04 -11.19 -7.84
N LEU A 114 2.65 -10.03 -8.11
CA LEU A 114 3.92 -9.93 -8.83
C LEU A 114 5.15 -10.14 -7.95
N GLY A 115 4.97 -10.39 -6.64
CA GLY A 115 6.07 -10.47 -5.69
C GLY A 115 6.64 -9.08 -5.37
N ILE A 116 7.08 -8.90 -4.13
CA ILE A 116 7.75 -7.66 -3.73
C ILE A 116 9.18 -7.75 -4.25
N GLU A 117 9.44 -7.19 -5.44
CA GLU A 117 10.80 -6.82 -5.80
C GLU A 117 11.20 -5.68 -4.85
N LEU A 118 11.85 -6.05 -3.75
CA LEU A 118 12.63 -5.13 -2.93
C LEU A 118 13.79 -4.64 -3.82
N GLU A 119 13.53 -3.64 -4.66
CA GLU A 119 14.61 -2.86 -5.23
C GLU A 119 15.37 -2.28 -4.04
N SER A 120 16.56 -2.84 -3.82
CA SER A 120 17.51 -2.40 -2.81
C SER A 120 17.93 -0.99 -3.22
N ALA A 121 17.45 0.02 -2.50
CA ALA A 121 17.99 1.37 -2.57
C ALA A 121 19.34 1.43 -1.84
#